data_AF-A0AAD5DV16-F1
#
_entry.id   AF-A0AAD5DV16-F1
#
_cell.length_a   1.000
_cell.length_b   1.000
_cell.length_c   1.000
_cell.angle_alpha   90.00
_cell.angle_beta   90.00
_cell.angle_gamma   90.00
#
_symmetry.space_group_name_H-M   'P 1'
#
loop_
_entity.id
_entity.type
_entity.pdbx_description
1 polymer ?
#
loop_
_entity_poly.entity_id
_entity_poly.type
_entity_poly.pdbx_seq_one_letter_code
_entity_poly.pdbx_strand_id
1 'polypeptide(L)'
;MSLQKPHSPTAETRSFAGPWLRFGSGTGPQDGDQWRGSVLCLTRAHSRVAAAAAPGGGGSTGPNGGTAYPGFSPAGLAAGPATPTAGLTGAAAGTATAPRPVLLLRDARSGGGGGSSGTADRRLDQPSPLDSCEGWTAWRFELELSLTEWQRPVEYCLEAGGQSTPTYTFWLPAVGQPMHWGYYSCNGMSDDVKRDAPERNDPTYLWRDLLQLHSAFPLHCLVGGGDQLYNDGVWQTPMLKAWGANTDHDKKVEAEWTPQMEAEATHYYLTNYIDSFSAADIDVAMASIPGVMMWDGQANMQCIVCNMAVRRHWTKPPSCMCHMKPCG
;
A
#
# COMPACT_ATOMS: atom_id res chain seq x y z
N MET A 1 12.60 13.12 1.00
CA MET A 1 12.89 11.87 0.25
C MET A 1 12.09 11.91 -1.06
N SER A 2 12.57 11.34 -2.17
CA SER A 2 11.67 11.13 -3.33
C SER A 2 10.83 9.88 -3.07
N LEU A 3 9.51 9.98 -3.22
CA LEU A 3 8.59 8.82 -3.20
C LEU A 3 8.95 7.82 -4.31
N GLN A 4 9.47 8.32 -5.43
CA GLN A 4 9.91 7.53 -6.57
C GLN A 4 11.44 7.52 -6.59
N LYS A 5 12.01 6.38 -6.22
CA LYS A 5 13.41 6.02 -6.48
C LYS A 5 13.43 4.65 -7.15
N PRO A 6 13.83 4.55 -8.43
CA PRO A 6 14.13 3.25 -9.04
C PRO A 6 15.15 2.51 -8.16
N HIS A 7 14.90 1.24 -7.86
CA HIS A 7 15.76 0.39 -7.02
C HIS A 7 16.03 0.95 -5.61
N SER A 8 14.97 1.32 -4.87
CA SER A 8 15.13 1.57 -3.44
C SER A 8 15.57 0.28 -2.72
N PRO A 9 16.67 0.29 -1.93
CA PRO A 9 17.08 -0.87 -1.13
C PRO A 9 16.01 -1.31 -0.11
N THR A 10 15.03 -0.44 0.17
CA THR A 10 13.93 -0.71 1.09
C THR A 10 12.93 -1.73 0.53
N ALA A 11 12.49 -1.65 -0.73
CA ALA A 11 11.62 -2.68 -1.31
C ALA A 11 12.28 -4.06 -1.37
N GLU A 12 13.58 -4.12 -1.70
CA GLU A 12 14.32 -5.38 -1.84
C GLU A 12 14.44 -6.18 -0.54
N THR A 13 14.40 -5.49 0.62
CA THR A 13 14.52 -6.09 1.95
C THR A 13 13.17 -6.42 2.61
N ARG A 14 12.04 -5.96 2.04
CA ARG A 14 10.70 -6.25 2.56
C ARG A 14 10.29 -7.71 2.30
N SER A 15 9.65 -8.29 3.31
CA SER A 15 8.95 -9.58 3.31
C SER A 15 7.43 -9.44 3.12
N PHE A 16 6.91 -8.23 3.34
CA PHE A 16 5.50 -7.92 3.49
C PHE A 16 5.23 -6.50 2.97
N ALA A 17 4.04 -6.27 2.41
CA ALA A 17 3.56 -4.94 2.02
C ALA A 17 2.03 -4.82 2.18
N GLY A 18 1.55 -3.61 2.48
CA GLY A 18 0.19 -3.36 2.96
C GLY A 18 0.09 -3.42 4.50
N PRO A 19 -1.10 -3.62 5.07
CA PRO A 19 -2.38 -3.82 4.39
C PRO A 19 -2.86 -2.60 3.61
N TRP A 20 -3.63 -2.85 2.56
CA TRP A 20 -4.38 -1.83 1.84
C TRP A 20 -5.87 -2.20 1.90
N LEU A 21 -6.65 -1.36 2.57
CA LEU A 21 -8.08 -1.55 2.79
C LEU A 21 -8.86 -0.97 1.61
N ARG A 22 -9.78 -1.76 1.05
CA ARG A 22 -10.58 -1.39 -0.11
C ARG A 22 -12.05 -1.34 0.25
N PHE A 23 -12.74 -0.28 -0.15
CA PHE A 23 -14.20 -0.23 -0.20
C PHE A 23 -14.71 -0.96 -1.46
N GLY A 24 -15.73 -1.81 -1.29
CA GLY A 24 -16.35 -2.56 -2.38
C GLY A 24 -17.74 -2.01 -2.72
N SER A 25 -18.66 -2.10 -1.76
CA SER A 25 -20.04 -1.61 -1.85
C SER A 25 -20.70 -1.62 -0.46
N GLY A 26 -21.99 -1.25 -0.38
CA GLY A 26 -22.68 -1.08 0.88
C GLY A 26 -22.87 0.39 1.22
N THR A 27 -23.62 0.65 2.30
CA THR A 27 -24.01 2.00 2.78
C THR A 27 -25.03 2.76 1.91
N GLY A 28 -25.29 2.34 0.67
CA GLY A 28 -26.35 2.91 -0.16
C GLY A 28 -27.76 2.49 0.29
N PRO A 29 -28.81 3.29 0.03
CA PRO A 29 -30.20 2.94 0.39
C PRO A 29 -30.72 1.62 -0.22
N GLN A 30 -30.04 1.10 -1.25
CA GLN A 30 -30.39 -0.15 -1.93
C GLN A 30 -29.55 -1.35 -1.45
N ASP A 31 -28.47 -1.12 -0.69
CA ASP A 31 -27.54 -2.17 -0.24
C ASP A 31 -27.96 -2.83 1.09
N GLY A 32 -29.06 -2.35 1.69
CA GLY A 32 -29.54 -2.81 2.99
C GLY A 32 -28.61 -2.39 4.13
N ASP A 33 -28.30 -3.31 5.04
CA ASP A 33 -27.47 -3.10 6.22
C ASP A 33 -26.05 -3.68 6.07
N GLN A 34 -25.60 -4.06 4.87
CA GLN A 34 -24.30 -4.69 4.68
C GLN A 34 -23.25 -3.73 4.12
N TRP A 35 -22.07 -3.74 4.74
CA TRP A 35 -20.84 -3.17 4.19
C TRP A 35 -19.97 -4.29 3.60
N ARG A 36 -19.45 -4.04 2.39
CA ARG A 36 -18.58 -4.96 1.66
C ARG A 36 -17.28 -4.27 1.30
N GLY A 37 -16.17 -4.88 1.67
CA GLY A 37 -14.83 -4.40 1.35
C GLY A 37 -13.83 -5.54 1.35
N SER A 38 -12.54 -5.21 1.19
CA SER A 38 -11.50 -6.23 1.22
C SER A 38 -10.18 -5.68 1.76
N VAL A 39 -9.42 -6.51 2.47
CA VAL A 39 -8.02 -6.20 2.81
C VAL A 39 -7.10 -6.89 1.80
N LEU A 40 -6.23 -6.11 1.18
CA LEU A 40 -5.16 -6.57 0.28
C LEU A 40 -3.81 -6.51 1.00
N CYS A 41 -2.94 -7.48 0.74
CA CYS A 41 -1.55 -7.43 1.18
C CYS A 41 -0.66 -8.27 0.25
N LEU A 42 0.64 -8.02 0.27
CA LEU A 42 1.64 -8.91 -0.32
C LEU A 42 2.43 -9.63 0.75
N THR A 43 2.80 -10.88 0.46
CA THR A 43 3.84 -11.59 1.21
C THR A 43 4.91 -12.09 0.24
N ARG A 44 6.16 -12.16 0.68
CA ARG A 44 7.30 -12.62 -0.13
C ARG A 44 7.84 -13.96 0.37
N ALA A 45 8.20 -14.83 -0.56
CA ALA A 45 8.93 -16.04 -0.30
C ALA A 45 10.32 -15.74 0.31
N HIS A 46 10.57 -16.23 1.52
CA HIS A 46 11.90 -16.26 2.11
C HIS A 46 12.62 -17.56 1.76
N SER A 47 13.77 -17.48 1.08
CA SER A 47 14.67 -18.64 1.00
C SER A 47 15.19 -19.00 2.40
N ARG A 48 14.84 -20.19 2.90
CA ARG A 48 15.30 -20.67 4.21
C ARG A 48 16.81 -20.98 4.20
N VAL A 49 17.54 -20.43 5.16
CA VAL A 49 18.76 -21.05 5.73
C VAL A 49 18.67 -20.95 7.25
N ALA A 50 19.11 -21.98 7.96
CA ALA A 50 18.96 -22.11 9.41
C ALA A 50 20.00 -21.29 10.20
N ALA A 51 19.65 -20.89 11.41
CA ALA A 51 20.53 -20.15 12.32
C ALA A 51 21.75 -20.99 12.76
N ALA A 52 22.93 -20.40 12.66
CA ALA A 52 24.16 -20.91 13.25
C ALA A 52 24.88 -19.77 14.02
N ALA A 53 25.34 -20.10 15.23
CA ALA A 53 25.73 -19.21 16.31
C ALA A 53 26.77 -18.12 16.02
N ALA A 54 26.69 -17.02 16.78
CA ALA A 54 27.83 -16.18 17.14
C ALA A 54 27.72 -15.79 18.64
N PRO A 55 28.86 -15.64 19.37
CA PRO A 55 28.89 -15.48 20.82
C PRO A 55 28.63 -14.04 21.29
N GLY A 56 28.30 -13.88 22.58
CA GLY A 56 27.96 -12.58 23.16
C GLY A 56 29.15 -11.67 23.49
N GLY A 57 28.86 -10.37 23.57
CA GLY A 57 29.75 -9.29 24.03
C GLY A 57 29.00 -7.96 23.99
N GLY A 58 28.98 -7.20 25.09
CA GLY A 58 28.18 -5.96 25.22
C GLY A 58 29.00 -4.68 25.12
N GLY A 59 28.32 -3.53 25.12
CA GLY A 59 28.93 -2.20 25.18
C GLY A 59 27.92 -1.08 24.88
N SER A 60 27.93 -0.01 25.68
CA SER A 60 26.97 1.11 25.62
C SER A 60 27.62 2.42 25.14
N THR A 61 26.82 3.33 24.53
CA THR A 61 26.67 4.77 24.87
C THR A 61 25.98 5.57 23.74
N GLY A 62 25.22 6.62 24.10
CA GLY A 62 24.61 7.59 23.16
C GLY A 62 25.52 8.80 22.87
N PRO A 63 25.02 9.87 22.20
CA PRO A 63 24.02 10.73 22.84
C PRO A 63 22.90 11.29 21.93
N ASN A 64 21.84 11.81 22.57
CA ASN A 64 20.73 12.54 21.94
C ASN A 64 21.03 14.04 21.80
N GLY A 65 20.40 14.69 20.82
CA GLY A 65 20.33 16.15 20.71
C GLY A 65 19.14 16.61 19.86
N GLY A 66 18.05 17.01 20.51
CA GLY A 66 16.85 17.56 19.87
C GLY A 66 16.10 18.51 20.80
N THR A 67 15.96 19.76 20.40
CA THR A 67 15.37 20.86 21.19
C THR A 67 13.85 20.90 21.06
N ALA A 68 13.15 21.17 22.17
CA ALA A 68 11.70 21.32 22.21
C ALA A 68 11.25 22.78 22.03
N TYR A 69 10.06 22.98 21.45
CA TYR A 69 9.30 24.24 21.50
C TYR A 69 7.97 24.03 22.25
N PRO A 70 7.52 24.98 23.10
CA PRO A 70 6.34 24.79 23.93
C PRO A 70 5.06 25.40 23.32
N GLY A 71 3.90 24.82 23.65
CA GLY A 71 2.64 25.58 23.64
C GLY A 71 1.42 24.97 22.96
N PHE A 72 1.03 23.72 23.27
CA PHE A 72 -0.38 23.28 23.26
C PHE A 72 -0.50 21.95 24.03
N SER A 73 -1.55 21.79 24.85
CA SER A 73 -1.84 20.53 25.55
C SER A 73 -3.26 20.05 25.22
N PRO A 74 -3.42 18.92 24.53
CA PRO A 74 -4.65 18.13 24.54
C PRO A 74 -4.54 16.97 25.55
N ALA A 75 -5.67 16.61 26.15
CA ALA A 75 -5.76 15.40 26.99
C ALA A 75 -5.73 14.12 26.13
N GLY A 76 -5.26 13.01 26.70
CA GLY A 76 -5.53 11.67 26.15
C GLY A 76 -4.56 11.11 25.11
N LEU A 77 -3.28 11.53 25.11
CA LEU A 77 -2.24 10.86 24.32
C LEU A 77 -2.00 9.42 24.83
N ALA A 78 -2.54 8.43 24.14
CA ALA A 78 -2.02 7.07 24.20
C ALA A 78 -0.61 7.04 23.59
N ALA A 79 0.37 6.49 24.32
CA ALA A 79 1.77 6.58 23.94
C ALA A 79 2.08 5.79 22.66
N GLY A 80 2.64 6.47 21.66
CA GLY A 80 3.25 5.80 20.50
C GLY A 80 4.56 5.10 20.89
N PRO A 81 4.79 3.84 20.49
CA PRO A 81 6.08 3.18 20.71
C PRO A 81 7.12 3.68 19.70
N ALA A 82 8.33 3.95 20.20
CA ALA A 82 9.45 4.45 19.41
C ALA A 82 10.11 3.37 18.53
N THR A 83 10.80 3.82 17.48
CA THR A 83 11.69 3.01 16.62
C THR A 83 12.83 2.37 17.43
N PRO A 84 13.36 1.22 16.96
CA PRO A 84 14.60 1.34 16.18
C PRO A 84 14.65 0.46 14.91
N THR A 85 15.36 0.96 13.92
CA THR A 85 15.63 0.29 12.63
C THR A 85 16.69 -0.80 12.77
N ALA A 86 16.49 -1.94 12.10
CA ALA A 86 17.58 -2.86 11.75
C ALA A 86 17.27 -3.58 10.43
N GLY A 87 18.04 -3.30 9.38
CA GLY A 87 18.02 -4.07 8.13
C GLY A 87 19.14 -5.12 8.12
N LEU A 88 18.91 -6.26 7.45
CA LEU A 88 19.91 -7.33 7.26
C LEU A 88 19.86 -7.83 5.81
N THR A 89 21.03 -8.12 5.23
CA THR A 89 21.23 -8.33 3.78
C THR A 89 21.76 -9.72 3.43
N GLY A 90 21.18 -10.39 2.41
CA GLY A 90 21.62 -11.67 1.81
C GLY A 90 21.48 -12.90 2.74
N ALA A 91 21.62 -14.17 2.32
CA ALA A 91 21.63 -14.89 1.03
C ALA A 91 21.81 -16.41 1.37
N ALA A 92 21.55 -17.44 0.56
CA ALA A 92 20.74 -17.73 -0.64
C ALA A 92 20.88 -19.27 -0.90
N ALA A 93 19.97 -20.06 -1.49
CA ALA A 93 18.61 -19.87 -1.99
C ALA A 93 17.83 -21.23 -1.95
N GLY A 94 16.51 -21.20 -2.19
CA GLY A 94 15.63 -22.38 -2.33
C GLY A 94 14.18 -21.91 -2.49
N THR A 95 13.39 -22.53 -3.38
CA THR A 95 12.05 -22.03 -3.77
C THR A 95 11.01 -22.24 -2.68
N ALA A 96 11.04 -21.38 -1.67
CA ALA A 96 9.97 -21.25 -0.70
C ALA A 96 8.71 -20.67 -1.36
N THR A 97 7.54 -21.07 -0.87
CA THR A 97 6.29 -20.38 -1.15
C THR A 97 6.18 -19.15 -0.27
N ALA A 98 5.62 -18.04 -0.78
CA ALA A 98 5.31 -16.88 0.05
C ALA A 98 4.38 -17.29 1.21
N PRO A 99 4.61 -16.81 2.45
CA PRO A 99 3.82 -17.24 3.60
C PRO A 99 2.38 -16.76 3.43
N ARG A 100 1.41 -17.67 3.62
CA ARG A 100 -0.01 -17.29 3.62
C ARG A 100 -0.29 -16.35 4.80
N PRO A 101 -0.87 -15.16 4.58
CA PRO A 101 -1.27 -14.27 5.66
C PRO A 101 -2.54 -14.77 6.37
N VAL A 102 -2.73 -14.32 7.60
CA VAL A 102 -3.96 -14.47 8.39
C VAL A 102 -4.41 -13.10 8.85
N LEU A 103 -5.71 -12.83 8.79
CA LEU A 103 -6.31 -11.59 9.27
C LEU A 103 -7.01 -11.82 10.60
N LEU A 104 -6.66 -11.02 11.61
CA LEU A 104 -7.35 -10.93 12.89
C LEU A 104 -8.21 -9.67 12.87
N LEU A 105 -9.52 -9.81 13.07
CA LEU A 105 -10.49 -8.70 13.02
C LEU A 105 -11.35 -8.68 14.27
N ARG A 106 -11.61 -7.49 14.80
CA ARG A 106 -12.43 -7.25 15.98
C ARG A 106 -13.46 -6.17 15.68
N ASP A 107 -14.72 -6.60 15.59
CA ASP A 107 -15.87 -5.75 15.29
C ASP A 107 -16.59 -5.36 16.59
N ALA A 108 -16.48 -4.07 16.98
CA ALA A 108 -17.00 -3.53 18.24
C ALA A 108 -18.50 -3.24 18.17
N ARG A 109 -19.33 -4.29 18.05
CA ARG A 109 -20.80 -4.19 17.92
C ARG A 109 -21.55 -3.87 19.22
N SER A 110 -20.89 -3.83 20.38
CA SER A 110 -21.55 -3.69 21.68
C SER A 110 -21.69 -2.23 22.12
N GLY A 111 -22.72 -1.55 21.61
CA GLY A 111 -23.23 -0.29 22.16
C GLY A 111 -24.34 -0.53 23.20
N GLY A 112 -24.11 -0.11 24.45
CA GLY A 112 -25.14 0.20 25.46
C GLY A 112 -26.33 -0.76 25.67
N GLY A 113 -26.11 -1.91 26.31
CA GLY A 113 -27.22 -2.75 26.81
C GLY A 113 -26.75 -3.94 27.62
N GLY A 114 -27.31 -4.15 28.82
CA GLY A 114 -26.92 -5.23 29.73
C GLY A 114 -27.31 -6.62 29.24
N GLY A 115 -26.47 -7.24 28.41
CA GLY A 115 -26.59 -8.61 27.94
C GLY A 115 -25.34 -9.01 27.18
N SER A 116 -24.84 -10.23 27.39
CA SER A 116 -23.57 -10.69 26.80
C SER A 116 -23.69 -10.94 25.28
N SER A 117 -23.50 -9.87 24.50
CA SER A 117 -23.34 -9.91 23.04
C SER A 117 -21.89 -9.53 22.71
N GLY A 118 -21.09 -10.51 22.33
CA GLY A 118 -19.63 -10.40 22.35
C GLY A 118 -19.03 -9.55 21.22
N THR A 119 -17.82 -9.02 21.46
CA THR A 119 -16.91 -8.62 20.39
C THR A 119 -16.67 -9.84 19.49
N ALA A 120 -17.01 -9.71 18.22
CA ALA A 120 -16.85 -10.79 17.25
C ALA A 120 -15.39 -10.82 16.76
N ASP A 121 -14.51 -11.36 17.61
CA ASP A 121 -13.10 -11.59 17.27
C ASP A 121 -13.03 -12.72 16.22
N ARG A 122 -12.66 -12.37 14.98
CA ARG A 122 -12.64 -13.24 13.80
C ARG A 122 -11.20 -13.47 13.35
N ARG A 123 -10.80 -14.74 13.23
CA ARG A 123 -9.57 -15.16 12.54
C ARG A 123 -9.93 -15.64 11.13
N LEU A 124 -9.44 -14.95 10.10
CA LEU A 124 -9.61 -15.33 8.69
C LEU A 124 -8.27 -15.86 8.16
N ASP A 125 -8.16 -17.16 7.94
CA ASP A 125 -6.93 -17.86 7.52
C ASP A 125 -7.00 -18.44 6.08
N GLN A 126 -8.06 -18.08 5.34
CA GLN A 126 -8.31 -18.47 3.96
C GLN A 126 -8.38 -17.25 3.02
N PRO A 127 -7.29 -16.46 2.87
CA PRO A 127 -7.23 -15.44 1.83
C PRO A 127 -7.26 -16.06 0.44
N SER A 128 -7.90 -15.35 -0.50
CA SER A 128 -7.79 -15.66 -1.92
C SER A 128 -6.42 -15.20 -2.43
N PRO A 129 -5.59 -16.07 -3.04
CA PRO A 129 -4.46 -15.62 -3.84
C PRO A 129 -4.98 -14.93 -5.10
N LEU A 130 -4.40 -13.78 -5.45
CA LEU A 130 -4.76 -13.04 -6.66
C LEU A 130 -3.76 -13.29 -7.78
N ASP A 131 -2.47 -13.13 -7.49
CA ASP A 131 -1.38 -13.41 -8.43
C ASP A 131 -0.03 -13.54 -7.70
N SER A 132 1.04 -13.86 -8.44
CA SER A 132 2.41 -13.95 -7.92
C SER A 132 3.47 -13.50 -8.93
N CYS A 133 4.49 -12.81 -8.43
CA CYS A 133 5.52 -12.15 -9.24
C CYS A 133 6.81 -11.98 -8.42
N GLU A 134 7.97 -12.40 -8.94
CA GLU A 134 9.29 -12.22 -8.28
C GLU A 134 9.37 -12.70 -6.81
N GLY A 135 8.67 -13.80 -6.52
CA GLY A 135 8.58 -14.39 -5.19
C GLY A 135 7.57 -13.70 -4.27
N TRP A 136 6.93 -12.61 -4.69
CA TRP A 136 5.77 -12.04 -4.03
C TRP A 136 4.49 -12.76 -4.43
N THR A 137 3.54 -12.86 -3.51
CA THR A 137 2.16 -13.28 -3.76
C THR A 137 1.22 -12.21 -3.23
N ALA A 138 0.26 -11.79 -4.06
CA ALA A 138 -0.82 -10.89 -3.67
C ALA A 138 -2.00 -11.68 -3.10
N TRP A 139 -2.51 -11.24 -1.95
CA TRP A 139 -3.59 -11.90 -1.21
C TRP A 139 -4.75 -10.93 -0.97
N ARG A 140 -5.97 -11.49 -0.90
CA ARG A 140 -7.20 -10.75 -0.58
C ARG A 140 -8.02 -11.48 0.48
N PHE A 141 -8.41 -10.74 1.50
CA PHE A 141 -9.47 -11.11 2.44
C PHE A 141 -10.73 -10.34 2.07
N GLU A 142 -11.80 -11.04 1.72
CA GLU A 142 -13.12 -10.41 1.55
C GLU A 142 -13.76 -10.18 2.92
N LEU A 143 -14.32 -8.99 3.12
CA LEU A 143 -14.97 -8.56 4.35
C LEU A 143 -16.44 -8.23 4.09
N GLU A 144 -17.30 -8.90 4.84
CA GLU A 144 -18.73 -8.59 4.95
C GLU A 144 -19.04 -8.31 6.42
N LEU A 145 -19.62 -7.13 6.68
CA LEU A 145 -19.85 -6.56 7.99
C LEU A 145 -21.19 -5.84 8.01
N SER A 146 -22.09 -6.22 8.93
CA SER A 146 -23.34 -5.50 9.18
C SER A 146 -23.05 -4.08 9.69
N LEU A 147 -23.70 -3.07 9.12
CA LEU A 147 -23.78 -1.72 9.65
C LEU A 147 -24.63 -1.70 10.94
N THR A 148 -24.52 -0.63 11.72
CA THR A 148 -25.23 -0.42 13.00
C THR A 148 -25.96 0.91 12.99
N GLU A 149 -26.83 1.19 13.95
CA GLU A 149 -27.49 2.50 14.07
C GLU A 149 -26.56 3.64 14.52
N TRP A 150 -25.32 3.31 14.91
CA TRP A 150 -24.22 4.25 15.18
C TRP A 150 -22.97 3.94 14.34
N GLN A 151 -22.18 4.98 14.04
CA GLN A 151 -20.84 4.88 13.45
C GLN A 151 -19.88 4.20 14.44
N ARG A 152 -19.08 3.21 13.99
CA ARG A 152 -18.22 2.43 14.89
C ARG A 152 -16.87 2.04 14.28
N PRO A 153 -15.84 1.81 15.13
CA PRO A 153 -14.55 1.30 14.68
C PRO A 153 -14.59 -0.23 14.48
N VAL A 154 -13.73 -0.69 13.57
CA VAL A 154 -13.36 -2.11 13.38
C VAL A 154 -11.83 -2.18 13.41
N GLU A 155 -11.30 -2.94 14.36
CA GLU A 155 -9.85 -3.11 14.56
C GLU A 155 -9.38 -4.35 13.79
N TYR A 156 -8.19 -4.32 13.19
CA TYR A 156 -7.60 -5.51 12.57
C TYR A 156 -6.06 -5.48 12.50
N CYS A 157 -5.44 -6.65 12.36
CA CYS A 157 -4.04 -6.79 11.99
C CYS A 157 -3.84 -8.01 11.06
N LEU A 158 -2.67 -8.09 10.42
CA LEU A 158 -2.27 -9.22 9.59
C LEU A 158 -1.06 -9.94 10.18
N GLU A 159 -1.12 -11.26 10.27
CA GLU A 159 -0.02 -12.15 10.62
C GLU A 159 0.51 -12.86 9.36
N ALA A 160 1.81 -12.81 9.08
CA ALA A 160 2.42 -13.55 7.97
C ALA A 160 3.87 -13.90 8.28
N GLY A 161 4.29 -15.15 8.01
CA GLY A 161 5.70 -15.55 8.08
C GLY A 161 6.35 -15.47 9.48
N GLY A 162 5.56 -15.38 10.55
CA GLY A 162 6.04 -15.15 11.91
C GLY A 162 6.17 -13.66 12.28
N GLN A 163 5.77 -12.75 11.40
CA GLN A 163 5.65 -11.32 11.65
C GLN A 163 4.16 -10.94 11.78
N SER A 164 3.87 -9.84 12.47
CA SER A 164 2.54 -9.26 12.57
C SER A 164 2.61 -7.76 12.35
N THR A 165 1.58 -7.19 11.71
CA THR A 165 1.46 -5.73 11.53
C THR A 165 1.06 -5.04 12.83
N PRO A 166 1.18 -3.71 12.91
CA PRO A 166 0.39 -2.93 13.87
C PRO A 166 -1.10 -3.26 13.75
N THR A 167 -1.85 -3.00 14.83
CA THR A 167 -3.31 -2.96 14.78
C THR A 167 -3.74 -1.66 14.11
N TYR A 168 -4.52 -1.77 13.04
CA TYR A 168 -5.16 -0.65 12.36
C TYR A 168 -6.64 -0.61 12.70
N THR A 169 -7.21 0.59 12.61
CA THR A 169 -8.64 0.80 12.88
C THR A 169 -9.25 1.53 11.69
N PHE A 170 -10.34 0.97 11.14
CA PHE A 170 -11.17 1.66 10.16
C PHE A 170 -12.58 1.84 10.69
N TRP A 171 -13.35 2.72 10.05
CA TRP A 171 -14.67 3.11 10.55
C TRP A 171 -15.78 2.75 9.59
N LEU A 172 -16.85 2.18 10.14
CA LEU A 172 -18.10 1.92 9.44
C LEU A 172 -19.12 3.00 9.80
N PRO A 173 -19.86 3.56 8.82
CA PRO A 173 -20.91 4.53 9.09
C PRO A 173 -22.13 3.87 9.76
N ALA A 174 -23.05 4.68 10.27
CA ALA A 174 -24.35 4.16 10.65
C ALA A 174 -25.20 3.76 9.41
N VAL A 175 -26.18 2.88 9.60
CA VAL A 175 -27.19 2.54 8.59
C VAL A 175 -27.89 3.82 8.11
N GLY A 176 -27.87 4.07 6.80
CA GLY A 176 -28.48 5.26 6.19
C GLY A 176 -27.74 6.58 6.42
N GLN A 177 -26.61 6.60 7.13
CA GLN A 177 -25.75 7.78 7.24
C GLN A 177 -24.96 7.97 5.94
N PRO A 178 -24.92 9.20 5.37
CA PRO A 178 -23.99 9.50 4.30
C PRO A 178 -22.54 9.26 4.73
N MET A 179 -21.76 8.57 3.89
CA MET A 179 -20.33 8.41 4.14
C MET A 179 -19.63 9.77 4.19
N HIS A 180 -18.85 10.01 5.24
CA HIS A 180 -17.74 10.98 5.16
C HIS A 180 -16.64 10.38 4.28
N TRP A 181 -16.20 11.10 3.26
CA TRP A 181 -15.16 10.63 2.34
C TRP A 181 -14.14 11.71 2.02
N GLY A 182 -12.90 11.29 1.77
CA GLY A 182 -11.82 12.14 1.27
C GLY A 182 -11.55 11.89 -0.21
N TYR A 183 -10.88 12.84 -0.87
CA TYR A 183 -10.42 12.72 -2.25
C TYR A 183 -8.92 13.07 -2.34
N TYR A 184 -8.19 12.34 -3.17
CA TYR A 184 -6.81 12.66 -3.52
C TYR A 184 -6.51 12.25 -4.98
N SER A 185 -5.57 12.95 -5.60
CA SER A 185 -5.08 12.68 -6.95
C SER A 185 -3.66 13.22 -7.07
N CYS A 186 -2.93 12.85 -8.13
CA CYS A 186 -1.58 13.37 -8.42
C CYS A 186 -0.61 13.15 -7.23
N ASN A 187 -0.61 11.94 -6.66
CA ASN A 187 0.11 11.57 -5.44
C ASN A 187 1.60 11.31 -5.68
N GLY A 188 2.25 12.16 -6.48
CA GLY A 188 3.66 12.08 -6.81
C GLY A 188 4.21 13.46 -7.09
N MET A 189 5.50 13.51 -7.41
CA MET A 189 6.16 14.75 -7.80
C MET A 189 6.73 14.58 -9.19
N SER A 190 6.34 15.46 -10.12
CA SER A 190 7.00 15.54 -11.43
C SER A 190 8.46 15.95 -11.27
N ASP A 191 9.26 15.74 -12.31
CA ASP A 191 10.64 16.22 -12.38
C ASP A 191 10.74 17.76 -12.34
N ASP A 192 9.68 18.47 -12.73
CA ASP A 192 9.61 19.95 -12.72
C ASP A 192 9.58 20.57 -11.31
N VAL A 193 9.22 19.80 -10.27
CA VAL A 193 9.31 20.28 -8.89
C VAL A 193 10.78 20.52 -8.54
N LYS A 194 11.14 21.75 -8.14
CA LYS A 194 12.55 22.11 -7.88
C LYS A 194 13.19 21.21 -6.82
N ARG A 195 14.50 20.98 -6.91
CA ARG A 195 15.23 20.06 -6.01
C ARG A 195 15.27 20.53 -4.54
N ASP A 196 15.18 21.84 -4.33
CA ASP A 196 15.17 22.54 -3.05
C ASP A 196 13.74 22.82 -2.52
N ALA A 197 12.70 22.40 -3.26
CA ALA A 197 11.31 22.59 -2.87
C ALA A 197 11.00 21.85 -1.54
N PRO A 198 10.33 22.49 -0.55
CA PRO A 198 10.00 21.88 0.74
C PRO A 198 9.28 20.52 0.64
N GLU A 199 8.44 20.34 -0.38
CA GLU A 199 7.68 19.14 -0.70
C GLU A 199 8.58 17.94 -1.03
N ARG A 200 9.83 18.16 -1.45
CA ARG A 200 10.82 17.07 -1.64
C ARG A 200 11.50 16.63 -0.34
N ASN A 201 11.41 17.44 0.72
CA ASN A 201 11.95 17.11 2.04
C ASN A 201 10.96 16.22 2.81
N ASP A 202 9.72 16.69 2.97
CA ASP A 202 8.58 15.95 3.49
C ASP A 202 7.55 15.74 2.36
N PRO A 203 7.56 14.58 1.67
CA PRO A 203 6.63 14.30 0.57
C PRO A 203 5.29 13.73 1.05
N THR A 204 5.09 13.53 2.36
CA THR A 204 3.89 12.89 2.93
C THR A 204 3.10 13.81 3.85
N TYR A 205 3.48 15.08 3.97
CA TYR A 205 2.80 16.09 4.80
C TYR A 205 1.27 16.14 4.64
N LEU A 206 0.74 16.08 3.40
CA LEU A 206 -0.70 16.05 3.14
C LEU A 206 -1.39 14.77 3.65
N TRP A 207 -0.68 13.64 3.66
CA TRP A 207 -1.17 12.39 4.25
C TRP A 207 -1.17 12.46 5.78
N ARG A 208 -0.15 13.10 6.37
CA ARG A 208 -0.11 13.39 7.81
C ARG A 208 -1.25 14.33 8.24
N ASP A 209 -1.65 15.28 7.40
CA ASP A 209 -2.82 16.13 7.64
C ASP A 209 -4.14 15.37 7.43
N LEU A 210 -4.23 14.51 6.42
CA LEU A 210 -5.38 13.59 6.22
C LEU A 210 -5.58 12.65 7.43
N LEU A 211 -4.49 12.11 7.99
CA LEU A 211 -4.53 11.25 9.18
C LEU A 211 -4.96 12.02 10.45
N GLN A 212 -4.48 13.26 10.62
CA GLN A 212 -4.97 14.13 11.70
C GLN A 212 -6.48 14.37 11.55
N LEU A 213 -6.96 14.70 10.35
CA LEU A 213 -8.39 14.87 10.08
C LEU A 213 -9.17 13.58 10.36
N HIS A 214 -8.71 12.43 9.87
CA HIS A 214 -9.35 11.14 10.11
C HIS A 214 -9.43 10.79 11.61
N SER A 215 -8.41 11.15 12.41
CA SER A 215 -8.40 10.91 13.84
C SER A 215 -9.44 11.74 14.62
N ALA A 216 -9.76 12.94 14.12
CA ALA A 216 -10.77 13.82 14.70
C ALA A 216 -12.19 13.55 14.15
N PHE A 217 -12.29 13.28 12.86
CA PHE A 217 -13.53 13.05 12.12
C PHE A 217 -13.32 11.88 11.15
N PRO A 218 -13.70 10.65 11.55
CA PRO A 218 -13.42 9.47 10.75
C PRO A 218 -13.99 9.52 9.33
N LEU A 219 -13.11 9.17 8.38
CA LEU A 219 -13.45 8.96 6.98
C LEU A 219 -13.81 7.49 6.76
N HIS A 220 -14.92 7.28 6.06
CA HIS A 220 -15.47 5.96 5.71
C HIS A 220 -14.98 5.49 4.32
N CYS A 221 -14.55 6.43 3.48
CA CYS A 221 -13.99 6.15 2.16
C CYS A 221 -12.90 7.16 1.78
N LEU A 222 -11.89 6.72 1.04
CA LEU A 222 -10.88 7.57 0.40
C LEU A 222 -10.89 7.32 -1.12
N VAL A 223 -11.21 8.34 -1.90
CA VAL A 223 -11.33 8.25 -3.36
C VAL A 223 -10.03 8.73 -4.01
N GLY A 224 -9.29 7.81 -4.65
CA GLY A 224 -8.17 8.12 -5.52
C GLY A 224 -8.69 8.48 -6.92
N GLY A 225 -8.43 9.70 -7.38
CA GLY A 225 -9.03 10.28 -8.59
C GLY A 225 -8.27 10.10 -9.90
N GLY A 226 -7.08 9.53 -9.86
CA GLY A 226 -6.07 9.50 -10.93
C GLY A 226 -4.66 9.68 -10.34
N ASP A 227 -3.63 9.32 -11.11
CA ASP A 227 -2.21 9.61 -10.82
C ASP A 227 -1.75 9.33 -9.38
N GLN A 228 -2.17 8.21 -8.78
CA GLN A 228 -1.65 7.78 -7.47
C GLN A 228 -0.18 7.35 -7.50
N LEU A 229 0.31 6.95 -8.68
CA LEU A 229 1.70 6.59 -8.98
C LEU A 229 2.09 7.15 -10.34
N TYR A 230 3.31 7.67 -10.44
CA TYR A 230 3.98 7.98 -11.70
C TYR A 230 5.01 6.89 -11.95
N ASN A 231 5.14 6.46 -13.21
CA ASN A 231 5.99 5.34 -13.60
C ASN A 231 6.96 5.68 -14.73
N ASP A 232 7.07 6.95 -15.12
CA ASP A 232 7.92 7.43 -16.23
C ASP A 232 9.41 7.16 -15.99
N GLY A 233 9.81 6.97 -14.73
CA GLY A 233 11.12 6.48 -14.33
C GLY A 233 11.47 5.09 -14.87
N VAL A 234 10.49 4.30 -15.35
CA VAL A 234 10.73 3.04 -16.08
C VAL A 234 11.59 3.29 -17.32
N TRP A 235 11.47 4.45 -17.96
CA TRP A 235 12.28 4.84 -19.13
C TRP A 235 13.70 5.29 -18.78
N GLN A 236 14.09 5.25 -17.50
CA GLN A 236 15.45 5.51 -17.05
C GLN A 236 16.22 4.24 -16.66
N THR A 237 15.57 3.07 -16.66
CA THR A 237 16.21 1.80 -16.32
C THR A 237 17.12 1.31 -17.47
N PRO A 238 18.19 0.54 -17.19
CA PRO A 238 19.24 0.23 -18.17
C PRO A 238 18.77 -0.35 -19.51
N MET A 239 17.83 -1.29 -19.52
CA MET A 239 17.31 -1.95 -20.73
C MET A 239 16.29 -1.08 -21.48
N LEU A 240 15.53 -0.24 -20.77
CA LEU A 240 14.43 0.54 -21.34
C LEU A 240 14.82 1.95 -21.77
N LYS A 241 15.97 2.46 -21.31
CA LYS A 241 16.44 3.82 -21.59
C LYS A 241 16.62 4.13 -23.08
N ALA A 242 17.17 3.19 -23.84
CA ALA A 242 17.32 3.36 -25.29
C ALA A 242 15.96 3.39 -26.01
N TRP A 243 15.01 2.57 -25.58
CA TRP A 243 13.64 2.56 -26.11
C TRP A 243 12.92 3.87 -25.74
N GLY A 244 12.97 4.29 -24.47
CA GLY A 244 12.33 5.50 -23.98
C GLY A 244 12.79 6.77 -24.69
N ALA A 245 14.11 6.91 -24.91
CA ALA A 245 14.74 8.04 -25.58
C ALA A 245 14.45 8.15 -27.09
N ASN A 246 13.90 7.10 -27.72
CA ASN A 246 13.54 7.16 -29.14
C ASN A 246 12.30 8.06 -29.34
N THR A 247 12.43 9.17 -30.06
CA THR A 247 11.32 10.09 -30.35
C THR A 247 10.48 9.66 -31.56
N ASP A 248 10.95 8.69 -32.33
CA ASP A 248 10.25 8.15 -33.50
C ASP A 248 9.25 7.06 -33.06
N HIS A 249 7.97 7.38 -33.21
CA HIS A 249 6.86 6.52 -32.78
C HIS A 249 6.82 5.18 -33.55
N ASP A 250 7.03 5.21 -34.86
CA ASP A 250 6.91 4.01 -35.68
C ASP A 250 8.07 3.05 -35.39
N LYS A 251 9.29 3.58 -35.23
CA LYS A 251 10.44 2.82 -34.73
C LYS A 251 10.25 2.28 -33.31
N LYS A 252 9.47 2.94 -32.44
CA LYS A 252 9.12 2.44 -31.10
C LYS A 252 8.17 1.25 -31.14
N VAL A 253 7.22 1.26 -32.08
CA VAL A 253 6.25 0.17 -32.29
C VAL A 253 6.92 -1.05 -32.96
N GLU A 254 7.88 -0.82 -33.86
CA GLU A 254 8.66 -1.86 -34.53
C GLU A 254 9.79 -2.47 -33.65
N ALA A 255 10.20 -1.77 -32.58
CA ALA A 255 11.28 -2.23 -31.71
C ALA A 255 10.95 -3.54 -30.99
N GLU A 256 11.92 -4.47 -30.96
CA GLU A 256 11.78 -5.75 -30.26
C GLU A 256 11.61 -5.55 -28.74
N TRP A 257 10.54 -6.14 -28.18
CA TRP A 257 10.34 -6.21 -26.74
C TRP A 257 11.01 -7.48 -26.19
N THR A 258 12.22 -7.32 -25.63
CA THR A 258 13.01 -8.45 -25.15
C THR A 258 12.55 -8.97 -23.78
N PRO A 259 12.77 -10.25 -23.44
CA PRO A 259 12.48 -10.78 -22.10
C PRO A 259 13.22 -10.04 -20.96
N GLN A 260 14.39 -9.46 -21.24
CA GLN A 260 15.15 -8.63 -20.31
C GLN A 260 14.44 -7.30 -20.04
N MET A 261 13.89 -6.66 -21.08
CA MET A 261 13.05 -5.46 -20.94
C MET A 261 11.77 -5.76 -20.14
N GLU A 262 11.12 -6.90 -20.39
CA GLU A 262 9.94 -7.33 -19.63
C GLU A 262 10.26 -7.55 -18.14
N ALA A 263 11.37 -8.23 -17.85
CA ALA A 263 11.81 -8.49 -16.47
C ALA A 263 12.15 -7.18 -15.74
N GLU A 264 12.91 -6.29 -16.37
CA GLU A 264 13.31 -5.01 -15.77
C GLU A 264 12.12 -4.06 -15.57
N ALA A 265 11.22 -3.97 -16.56
CA ALA A 265 9.95 -3.27 -16.43
C ALA A 265 9.16 -3.80 -15.23
N THR A 266 8.95 -5.12 -15.17
CA THR A 266 8.14 -5.74 -14.11
C THR A 266 8.73 -5.48 -12.72
N HIS A 267 10.05 -5.61 -12.58
CA HIS A 267 10.76 -5.34 -11.34
C HIS A 267 10.59 -3.87 -10.92
N TYR A 268 10.75 -2.93 -11.85
CA TYR A 268 10.54 -1.51 -11.60
C TYR A 268 9.11 -1.22 -11.12
N TYR A 269 8.09 -1.68 -11.85
CA TYR A 269 6.69 -1.44 -11.49
C TYR A 269 6.32 -2.04 -10.13
N LEU A 270 6.79 -3.25 -9.84
CA LEU A 270 6.55 -3.94 -8.57
C LEU A 270 7.20 -3.21 -7.39
N THR A 271 8.47 -2.83 -7.52
CA THR A 271 9.20 -2.11 -6.45
C THR A 271 8.66 -0.70 -6.25
N ASN A 272 8.41 0.06 -7.32
CA ASN A 272 7.84 1.41 -7.27
C ASN A 272 6.47 1.42 -6.55
N TYR A 273 5.62 0.42 -6.82
CA TYR A 273 4.33 0.26 -6.13
C TYR A 273 4.53 -0.03 -4.64
N ILE A 274 5.40 -0.99 -4.31
CA ILE A 274 5.66 -1.40 -2.92
C ILE A 274 6.23 -0.23 -2.12
N ASP A 275 7.21 0.51 -2.64
CA ASP A 275 7.79 1.64 -1.92
C ASP A 275 6.79 2.79 -1.76
N SER A 276 6.08 3.17 -2.83
CA SER A 276 5.16 4.31 -2.80
C SER A 276 3.97 4.10 -1.85
N PHE A 277 3.33 2.92 -1.89
CA PHE A 277 2.22 2.58 -0.99
C PHE A 277 2.67 1.95 0.34
N SER A 278 3.97 1.92 0.61
CA SER A 278 4.55 1.60 1.92
C SER A 278 5.48 2.71 2.42
N ALA A 279 5.30 3.93 1.91
CA ALA A 279 5.88 5.15 2.45
C ALA A 279 5.12 5.55 3.72
N ALA A 280 5.79 6.26 4.63
CA ALA A 280 5.21 6.74 5.87
C ALA A 280 3.94 7.57 5.62
N ASP A 281 2.99 7.52 6.56
CA ASP A 281 1.66 8.14 6.50
C ASP A 281 0.73 7.54 5.42
N ILE A 282 1.23 7.27 4.21
CA ILE A 282 0.49 6.62 3.11
C ILE A 282 0.10 5.19 3.51
N ASP A 283 1.02 4.44 4.10
CA ASP A 283 0.78 3.07 4.58
C ASP A 283 -0.29 3.02 5.68
N VAL A 284 -0.20 3.91 6.68
CA VAL A 284 -1.20 4.04 7.76
C VAL A 284 -2.56 4.47 7.20
N ALA A 285 -2.61 5.43 6.29
CA ALA A 285 -3.86 5.90 5.70
C ALA A 285 -4.53 4.81 4.86
N MET A 286 -3.79 4.10 4.03
CA MET A 286 -4.32 3.00 3.22
C MET A 286 -4.71 1.77 4.06
N ALA A 287 -4.10 1.57 5.22
CA ALA A 287 -4.51 0.54 6.17
C ALA A 287 -5.77 0.92 6.96
N SER A 288 -5.99 2.22 7.21
CA SER A 288 -7.03 2.71 8.14
C SER A 288 -8.28 3.27 7.45
N ILE A 289 -8.20 3.65 6.17
CA ILE A 289 -9.29 4.30 5.43
C ILE A 289 -9.66 3.46 4.19
N PRO A 290 -10.91 2.97 4.06
CA PRO A 290 -11.32 2.16 2.91
C PRO A 290 -11.18 2.90 1.57
N GLY A 291 -10.26 2.45 0.72
CA GLY A 291 -9.97 3.09 -0.56
C GLY A 291 -10.88 2.64 -1.72
N VAL A 292 -11.25 3.58 -2.59
CA VAL A 292 -11.66 3.31 -3.99
C VAL A 292 -10.67 4.05 -4.87
N MET A 293 -10.02 3.36 -5.81
CA MET A 293 -9.05 3.99 -6.71
C MET A 293 -9.57 3.98 -8.15
N MET A 294 -9.53 5.15 -8.77
CA MET A 294 -9.83 5.38 -10.18
C MET A 294 -8.55 5.66 -10.96
N TRP A 295 -8.65 5.44 -12.26
CA TRP A 295 -7.60 5.51 -13.25
C TRP A 295 -7.63 6.80 -14.06
N ASP A 296 -6.47 7.25 -14.54
CA ASP A 296 -6.37 8.25 -15.61
C ASP A 296 -5.22 7.93 -16.60
N GLY A 297 -5.09 8.66 -17.70
CA GLY A 297 -4.26 8.30 -18.86
C GLY A 297 -2.74 8.16 -18.61
N GLN A 298 -2.17 8.80 -17.58
CA GLN A 298 -0.76 8.62 -17.20
C GLN A 298 -0.52 7.32 -16.42
N ALA A 299 -1.58 6.69 -15.92
CA ALA A 299 -1.50 5.67 -14.87
C ALA A 299 -1.11 4.26 -15.32
N ASN A 300 -0.80 4.02 -16.61
CA ASN A 300 -1.01 2.78 -17.40
C ASN A 300 -0.77 1.37 -16.78
N MET A 301 -0.20 1.21 -15.58
CA MET A 301 -0.52 0.12 -14.63
C MET A 301 -0.51 0.59 -13.14
N GLN A 302 -1.70 0.66 -12.48
CA GLN A 302 -1.91 1.17 -11.10
C GLN A 302 -2.62 0.22 -10.12
N CYS A 303 -3.13 -0.94 -10.54
CA CYS A 303 -3.48 -1.97 -9.56
C CYS A 303 -2.31 -2.95 -9.50
N ILE A 304 -1.75 -3.23 -8.33
CA ILE A 304 -0.66 -4.22 -8.22
C ILE A 304 -1.10 -5.59 -8.77
N VAL A 305 -2.38 -5.91 -8.59
CA VAL A 305 -3.05 -7.10 -9.14
C VAL A 305 -3.14 -7.04 -10.66
N CYS A 306 -3.48 -5.89 -11.25
CA CYS A 306 -3.42 -5.72 -12.70
C CYS A 306 -1.98 -5.81 -13.21
N ASN A 307 -0.99 -5.22 -12.54
CA ASN A 307 0.39 -5.26 -12.99
C ASN A 307 0.97 -6.68 -12.98
N MET A 308 0.66 -7.47 -11.93
CA MET A 308 0.96 -8.90 -11.91
C MET A 308 0.19 -9.66 -13.01
N ALA A 309 -1.12 -9.41 -13.17
CA ALA A 309 -1.96 -10.14 -14.14
C ALA A 309 -1.65 -9.79 -15.60
N VAL A 310 -1.17 -8.57 -15.88
CA VAL A 310 -0.78 -8.08 -17.21
C VAL A 310 0.47 -8.83 -17.73
N ARG A 311 1.21 -9.57 -16.89
CA ARG A 311 2.16 -10.62 -17.33
C ARG A 311 1.56 -11.58 -18.38
N ARG A 312 0.23 -11.77 -18.41
CA ARG A 312 -0.44 -12.63 -19.41
C ARG A 312 -0.62 -11.98 -20.78
N HIS A 313 -0.30 -10.71 -20.98
CA HIS A 313 -0.63 -9.95 -22.20
C HIS A 313 0.56 -9.24 -22.89
N TRP A 314 1.78 -9.29 -22.34
CA TRP A 314 3.00 -8.77 -23.01
C TRP A 314 3.50 -9.58 -24.22
N THR A 315 2.74 -10.57 -24.71
CA THR A 315 3.11 -11.41 -25.87
C THR A 315 3.03 -10.67 -27.22
N LYS A 316 2.70 -9.38 -27.20
CA LYS A 316 2.81 -8.41 -28.30
C LYS A 316 3.30 -7.07 -27.71
N PRO A 317 3.95 -6.20 -28.50
CA PRO A 317 4.24 -4.83 -28.05
C PRO A 317 2.96 -4.16 -27.55
N PRO A 318 3.04 -3.23 -26.56
CA PRO A 318 1.88 -2.64 -25.88
C PRO A 318 1.09 -1.70 -26.79
N SER A 319 0.35 -2.29 -27.72
CA SER A 319 -0.60 -1.64 -28.63
C SER A 319 -1.70 -0.88 -27.88
N CYS A 320 -1.99 -1.27 -26.64
CA CYS A 320 -2.88 -0.54 -25.73
C CYS A 320 -2.33 0.81 -25.25
N MET A 321 -1.02 1.08 -25.35
CA MET A 321 -0.47 2.43 -25.09
C MET A 321 -0.54 3.34 -26.32
N CYS A 322 -0.83 2.80 -27.51
CA CYS A 322 -0.70 3.50 -28.79
C CYS A 322 -2.04 4.11 -29.30
N HIS A 323 -3.02 4.36 -28.43
CA HIS A 323 -4.34 4.89 -28.80
C HIS A 323 -4.72 6.18 -28.04
N MET A 324 -3.80 7.14 -28.00
CA MET A 324 -4.18 8.56 -27.90
C MET A 324 -4.06 9.21 -29.29
N LYS A 325 -5.19 9.25 -30.03
CA LYS A 325 -5.33 10.30 -31.06
C LYS A 325 -5.62 11.61 -30.32
N PRO A 326 -4.97 12.74 -30.69
CA PRO A 326 -5.39 14.03 -30.20
C PRO A 326 -6.81 14.32 -30.73
N CYS A 327 -7.76 14.52 -29.82
CA CYS A 327 -9.00 15.21 -30.17
C CYS A 327 -8.66 16.69 -30.41
N GLY A 328 -8.90 17.16 -31.63
CA GLY A 328 -8.97 18.59 -31.95
C GLY A 328 -10.38 19.13 -31.75
#